data_AF-A0A9W7CUG1-F1
#
_entry.id   AF-A0A9W7CUG1-F1
#
_cell.length_a   1.000
_cell.length_b   1.000
_cell.length_c   1.000
_cell.angle_alpha   90.00
_cell.angle_beta   90.00
_cell.angle_gamma   90.00
#
_symmetry.space_group_name_H-M   'P 1'
#
loop_
_entity.id
_entity.type
_entity.pdbx_description
1 polymer ?
#
loop_
_entity_poly.entity_id
_entity_poly.type
_entity_poly.pdbx_seq_one_letter_code
_entity_poly.pdbx_strand_id
1 'polypeptide(L)'
;MGICRVWKQTTGQQPRESRDPATVSTDRHLGRSNGLCTQRCRFFRLKVKLHQRIPQLFTQRFPRDPSLRDLLRRRKADCFSTLFLLAVMPKSFQSQGVVPECVYLSEKQQRLLTDLADGIIAETLETYEAFIANGRDLPSHEWKHVKSKEKVHVYRSRHDKVLKARRQSQDEKDPSRPRLLSLSAMERHEREASGRPYVYDDEGPTLQEKDSTNTHSSSSDAGSFSLDDTCVLAHVKPSHVPLVVAVGMVDGTVEDVAFGAFASNKRSWLVRNSYVHNDVFDDRKVLATLQSPSEEDPFRSVTIKWATGSYGTFTTRRDFLYLESMGMAYDSDGERIFYNLIHSIELDDCPPLDNRHNIIRVQMTTCYIGRQLHDNSVEMFCRGFVDPRGDMIESYGILMLAHNVANCSGFVECSNLKKLSWLMALRRRSDAAGVPLSSECGVCKKSLKKLGLLQSPSGCAICRCLTCNKCNVQKKLTVDASSNEVTQKNLTFCLPCVLEAKGLAAWEIAASSLRSP
;
A
#
# COMPACT_ATOMS: atom_id res chain seq x y z
N MET A 1 30.58 -45.86 -7.72
CA MET A 1 30.46 -46.97 -8.70
C MET A 1 28.98 -47.29 -8.80
N GLY A 2 28.31 -47.33 -9.96
CA GLY A 2 28.71 -46.92 -11.30
C GLY A 2 27.71 -47.46 -12.35
N ILE A 3 27.60 -46.77 -13.50
CA ILE A 3 27.20 -47.33 -14.82
C ILE A 3 25.68 -47.68 -14.92
N CYS A 4 24.85 -46.97 -15.71
CA CYS A 4 24.73 -46.97 -17.19
C CYS A 4 24.11 -48.28 -17.75
N ARG A 5 23.31 -48.34 -18.84
CA ARG A 5 22.80 -47.35 -19.81
C ARG A 5 21.88 -48.04 -20.87
N VAL A 6 21.10 -47.25 -21.63
CA VAL A 6 20.74 -47.45 -23.08
C VAL A 6 19.78 -48.63 -23.36
N TRP A 7 18.75 -48.53 -24.21
CA TRP A 7 18.66 -48.23 -25.67
C TRP A 7 17.56 -47.19 -25.99
N LYS A 8 17.74 -46.17 -26.86
CA LYS A 8 17.84 -46.12 -28.36
C LYS A 8 16.47 -46.39 -29.06
N GLN A 9 16.08 -45.74 -30.18
CA GLN A 9 16.80 -44.92 -31.17
C GLN A 9 15.88 -44.07 -32.10
N THR A 10 16.32 -42.87 -32.54
CA THR A 10 16.13 -42.17 -33.88
C THR A 10 14.73 -42.05 -34.56
N THR A 11 14.34 -41.00 -35.32
CA THR A 11 15.01 -39.91 -36.10
C THR A 11 14.27 -38.55 -35.95
N GLY A 12 14.64 -37.41 -36.59
CA GLY A 12 15.98 -37.02 -37.07
C GLY A 12 16.16 -36.37 -38.48
N GLN A 13 15.45 -35.29 -38.90
CA GLN A 13 15.82 -34.53 -40.13
C GLN A 13 15.48 -33.01 -40.16
N GLN A 14 16.51 -32.21 -40.48
CA GLN A 14 16.54 -30.87 -41.11
C GLN A 14 17.52 -31.03 -42.31
N PRO A 15 17.56 -30.21 -43.41
CA PRO A 15 17.94 -28.78 -43.35
C PRO A 15 17.46 -27.87 -44.52
N ARG A 16 17.79 -26.56 -44.50
CA ARG A 16 18.64 -25.85 -45.51
C ARG A 16 18.63 -24.31 -45.37
N GLU A 17 19.79 -23.70 -45.64
CA GLU A 17 20.01 -22.25 -45.86
C GLU A 17 20.16 -21.94 -47.37
N SER A 18 19.95 -20.67 -47.76
CA SER A 18 20.60 -20.05 -48.93
C SER A 18 20.59 -18.50 -48.82
N ARG A 19 21.57 -17.81 -49.43
CA ARG A 19 21.89 -16.38 -49.24
C ARG A 19 21.69 -15.54 -50.52
N ASP A 20 21.32 -14.25 -50.37
CA ASP A 20 21.85 -13.00 -50.99
C ASP A 20 22.18 -12.89 -52.51
N PRO A 21 22.52 -11.69 -53.09
CA PRO A 21 22.15 -10.27 -52.83
C PRO A 21 21.77 -9.49 -54.14
N ALA A 22 21.55 -8.15 -54.11
CA ALA A 22 22.13 -7.15 -55.07
C ALA A 22 21.67 -5.66 -54.95
N THR A 23 22.65 -4.73 -54.97
CA THR A 23 22.73 -3.34 -55.57
C THR A 23 21.60 -2.30 -55.38
N VAL A 24 21.80 -1.10 -54.80
CA VAL A 24 22.64 0.09 -55.15
C VAL A 24 21.99 1.11 -56.11
N SER A 25 21.72 2.32 -55.61
CA SER A 25 21.85 3.59 -56.36
C SER A 25 22.04 4.79 -55.41
N THR A 26 22.96 5.69 -55.74
CA THR A 26 23.27 6.93 -54.99
C THR A 26 22.59 8.14 -55.64
N ASP A 27 22.24 9.18 -54.86
CA ASP A 27 22.68 10.54 -55.24
C ASP A 27 22.77 11.54 -54.07
N ARG A 28 23.42 12.68 -54.32
CA ARG A 28 23.76 13.75 -53.36
C ARG A 28 22.90 15.00 -53.58
N HIS A 29 22.69 15.79 -52.52
CA HIS A 29 22.93 17.25 -52.62
C HIS A 29 23.19 17.91 -51.26
N LEU A 30 24.03 18.96 -51.28
CA LEU A 30 24.43 19.76 -50.12
C LEU A 30 23.36 20.82 -49.76
N GLY A 31 23.21 21.13 -48.46
CA GLY A 31 22.52 22.32 -47.97
C GLY A 31 22.99 22.70 -46.56
N ARG A 32 23.68 23.83 -46.41
CA ARG A 32 24.24 24.30 -45.12
C ARG A 32 23.17 24.91 -44.21
N SER A 33 23.23 24.60 -42.91
CA SER A 33 23.01 25.61 -41.86
C SER A 33 23.82 25.28 -40.61
N ASN A 34 24.81 26.12 -40.31
CA ASN A 34 25.63 26.03 -39.09
C ASN A 34 25.05 26.96 -38.02
N GLY A 35 25.09 26.51 -36.75
CA GLY A 35 25.03 27.42 -35.60
C GLY A 35 23.99 27.06 -34.55
N LEU A 36 24.29 26.06 -33.69
CA LEU A 36 23.79 25.92 -32.30
C LEU A 36 24.39 24.67 -31.58
N CYS A 37 25.69 24.38 -31.76
CA CYS A 37 26.32 23.16 -31.21
C CYS A 37 27.66 23.35 -30.47
N THR A 38 27.97 24.56 -29.98
CA THR A 38 29.25 24.86 -29.30
C THR A 38 29.16 25.08 -27.79
N GLN A 39 27.97 25.31 -27.20
CA GLN A 39 27.80 25.37 -25.73
C GLN A 39 27.58 23.98 -25.09
N ARG A 40 26.84 23.06 -25.73
CA ARG A 40 26.59 21.69 -25.19
C ARG A 40 27.86 20.85 -25.03
N CYS A 41 28.90 21.07 -25.83
CA CYS A 41 30.15 20.30 -25.77
C CYS A 41 31.09 20.64 -24.59
N ARG A 42 31.00 21.83 -23.97
CA ARG A 42 31.84 22.17 -22.81
C ARG A 42 31.39 21.46 -21.54
N PHE A 43 30.07 21.31 -21.31
CA PHE A 43 29.53 20.58 -20.17
C PHE A 43 29.84 19.07 -20.21
N PHE A 44 29.84 18.46 -21.40
CA PHE A 44 30.15 17.03 -21.55
C PHE A 44 31.63 16.72 -21.22
N ARG A 45 32.57 17.57 -21.60
CA ARG A 45 34.01 17.38 -21.29
C ARG A 45 34.34 17.54 -19.80
N LEU A 46 33.56 18.30 -19.02
CA LEU A 46 33.75 18.36 -17.56
C LEU A 46 33.22 17.10 -16.85
N LYS A 47 32.03 16.60 -17.22
CA LYS A 47 31.47 15.38 -16.61
C LYS A 47 32.32 14.13 -16.87
N VAL A 48 32.91 13.98 -18.06
CA VAL A 48 33.77 12.83 -18.39
C VAL A 48 35.10 12.85 -17.60
N LYS A 49 35.70 14.03 -17.35
CA LYS A 49 36.95 14.13 -16.57
C LYS A 49 36.80 13.80 -15.09
N LEU A 50 35.63 14.06 -14.48
CA LEU A 50 35.38 13.67 -13.09
C LEU A 50 35.16 12.15 -12.95
N HIS A 51 34.52 11.52 -13.94
CA HIS A 51 34.16 10.10 -13.90
C HIS A 51 35.34 9.13 -14.15
N GLN A 52 36.51 9.63 -14.54
CA GLN A 52 37.72 8.83 -14.78
C GLN A 52 38.78 8.91 -13.66
N ARG A 53 38.65 9.79 -12.66
CA ARG A 53 39.66 9.98 -11.60
C ARG A 53 39.34 9.36 -10.23
N ILE A 54 38.18 8.74 -10.07
CA ILE A 54 37.77 8.09 -8.81
C ILE A 54 38.24 6.62 -8.67
N PRO A 55 38.45 5.80 -9.73
CA PRO A 55 38.87 4.40 -9.56
C PRO A 55 40.35 4.13 -9.22
N GLN A 56 41.20 5.15 -9.02
CA GLN A 56 42.67 4.96 -8.90
C GLN A 56 43.25 5.03 -7.47
N LEU A 57 42.42 5.21 -6.43
CA LEU A 57 42.90 5.29 -5.03
C LEU A 57 42.54 4.09 -4.14
N PHE A 58 42.02 2.99 -4.71
CA PHE A 58 41.67 1.77 -3.96
C PHE A 58 42.17 0.47 -4.60
N THR A 59 43.43 0.45 -5.06
CA THR A 59 44.12 -0.79 -5.48
C THR A 59 45.60 -0.81 -5.09
N GLN A 60 45.91 -0.89 -3.79
CA GLN A 60 47.16 -1.49 -3.32
C GLN A 60 46.89 -2.37 -2.08
N ARG A 61 47.48 -3.58 -2.09
CA ARG A 61 47.40 -4.66 -1.08
C ARG A 61 46.02 -5.31 -0.87
N PHE A 62 45.81 -6.48 -1.48
CA PHE A 62 45.60 -7.81 -0.85
C PHE A 62 45.41 -8.87 -1.97
N PRO A 63 45.64 -10.18 -1.73
CA PRO A 63 45.87 -11.17 -2.80
C PRO A 63 44.58 -11.74 -3.42
N ARG A 64 44.77 -12.54 -4.49
CA ARG A 64 43.71 -13.09 -5.35
C ARG A 64 43.02 -14.30 -4.70
N ASP A 65 41.81 -14.11 -4.14
CA ASP A 65 40.91 -15.19 -3.73
C ASP A 65 39.66 -15.24 -4.63
N PRO A 66 39.27 -16.40 -5.21
CA PRO A 66 38.08 -16.51 -6.05
C PRO A 66 36.74 -16.23 -5.34
N SER A 67 36.65 -16.46 -4.02
CA SER A 67 35.38 -16.43 -3.25
C SER A 67 34.74 -15.04 -3.13
N LEU A 68 35.51 -13.97 -3.32
CA LEU A 68 35.04 -12.58 -3.17
C LEU A 68 34.20 -12.04 -4.34
N ARG A 69 34.21 -12.71 -5.52
CA ARG A 69 33.47 -12.23 -6.70
C ARG A 69 31.96 -12.41 -6.59
N ASP A 70 31.50 -13.47 -5.93
CA ASP A 70 30.06 -13.72 -5.75
C ASP A 70 29.45 -12.85 -4.65
N LEU A 71 30.24 -12.48 -3.64
CA LEU A 71 29.86 -11.51 -2.62
C LEU A 71 29.64 -10.10 -3.22
N LEU A 72 30.44 -9.73 -4.22
CA LEU A 72 30.31 -8.47 -4.96
C LEU A 72 29.21 -8.49 -6.03
N ARG A 73 28.78 -9.66 -6.52
CA ARG A 73 27.56 -9.76 -7.34
C ARG A 73 26.29 -9.60 -6.51
N ARG A 74 26.22 -10.20 -5.31
CA ARG A 74 25.06 -10.06 -4.42
C ARG A 74 24.86 -8.62 -3.92
N ARG A 75 25.93 -7.89 -3.58
CA ARG A 75 25.84 -6.47 -3.15
C ARG A 75 25.46 -5.45 -4.23
N LYS A 76 25.40 -5.82 -5.51
CA LYS A 76 24.90 -4.90 -6.56
C LYS A 76 23.37 -4.73 -6.54
N ALA A 77 22.63 -5.63 -5.88
CA ALA A 77 21.19 -5.46 -5.67
C ALA A 77 20.86 -4.35 -4.64
N ASP A 78 21.72 -4.18 -3.62
CA ASP A 78 21.48 -3.25 -2.51
C ASP A 78 22.02 -1.82 -2.76
N CYS A 79 22.80 -1.61 -3.82
CA CYS A 79 23.55 -0.36 -4.04
C CYS A 79 22.70 0.89 -4.28
N PHE A 80 21.38 0.77 -4.47
CA PHE A 80 20.47 1.93 -4.51
C PHE A 80 19.95 2.36 -3.13
N SER A 81 20.10 1.52 -2.09
CA SER A 81 19.75 1.90 -0.72
C SER A 81 20.82 2.79 -0.05
N THR A 82 22.08 2.72 -0.50
CA THR A 82 23.23 3.30 0.21
C THR A 82 23.72 4.63 -0.35
N LEU A 83 23.15 5.12 -1.46
CA LEU A 83 23.54 6.41 -2.06
C LEU A 83 22.88 7.64 -1.39
N PHE A 84 22.30 7.46 -0.20
CA PHE A 84 21.56 8.50 0.54
C PHE A 84 22.31 9.14 1.73
N LEU A 85 23.53 8.68 2.05
CA LEU A 85 24.18 9.00 3.33
C LEU A 85 25.17 10.19 3.32
N LEU A 86 25.12 11.07 2.32
CA LEU A 86 25.77 12.40 2.34
C LEU A 86 24.86 13.47 1.74
N ALA A 87 23.62 13.56 2.24
CA ALA A 87 22.76 14.71 2.03
C ALA A 87 22.77 15.59 3.29
N VAL A 88 23.06 16.89 3.12
CA VAL A 88 22.66 17.90 4.11
C VAL A 88 21.14 17.75 4.26
N MET A 89 20.66 17.51 5.49
CA MET A 89 19.22 17.37 5.72
C MET A 89 18.53 18.64 5.21
N PRO A 90 17.60 18.55 4.24
CA PRO A 90 16.87 19.72 3.81
C PRO A 90 16.11 20.27 5.02
N LYS A 91 16.12 21.60 5.20
CA LYS A 91 15.43 22.25 6.31
C LYS A 91 13.99 21.72 6.39
N SER A 92 13.57 21.32 7.58
CA SER A 92 12.18 20.94 7.84
C SER A 92 11.29 22.13 7.49
N PHE A 93 10.26 21.88 6.69
CA PHE A 93 9.22 22.88 6.45
C PHE A 93 8.27 22.85 7.64
N GLN A 94 7.97 24.02 8.20
CA GLN A 94 6.96 24.16 9.25
C GLN A 94 5.65 24.58 8.60
N SER A 95 4.63 23.73 8.65
CA SER A 95 3.30 24.04 8.07
C SER A 95 2.45 24.97 8.94
N GLN A 96 2.89 25.28 10.16
CA GLN A 96 2.17 26.11 11.11
C GLN A 96 2.00 27.54 10.57
N GLY A 97 0.76 28.01 10.48
CA GLY A 97 0.43 29.32 9.89
C GLY A 97 0.48 29.39 8.36
N VAL A 98 0.82 28.28 7.67
CA VAL A 98 0.82 28.19 6.19
C VAL A 98 -0.26 27.24 5.68
N VAL A 99 -0.45 26.12 6.37
CA VAL A 99 -1.50 25.14 6.11
C VAL A 99 -2.49 25.22 7.27
N PRO A 100 -3.82 25.21 7.05
CA PRO A 100 -4.79 25.18 8.13
C PRO A 100 -4.55 23.99 9.08
N GLU A 101 -5.03 24.08 10.33
CA GLU A 101 -5.09 22.91 11.22
C GLU A 101 -6.33 22.05 10.93
N CYS A 102 -7.43 22.67 10.47
CA CYS A 102 -8.66 22.00 10.05
C CYS A 102 -9.31 22.76 8.87
N VAL A 103 -10.11 22.07 8.07
CA VAL A 103 -10.93 22.66 6.99
C VAL A 103 -12.41 22.34 7.22
N TYR A 104 -13.30 23.26 6.87
CA TYR A 104 -14.74 23.12 7.08
C TYR A 104 -15.45 22.94 5.74
N LEU A 105 -16.24 21.87 5.63
CA LEU A 105 -16.93 21.50 4.40
C LEU A 105 -18.43 21.49 4.66
N SER A 106 -19.19 22.10 3.75
CA SER A 106 -20.65 21.92 3.72
C SER A 106 -21.01 20.45 3.50
N GLU A 107 -22.16 20.00 4.00
CA GLU A 107 -22.67 18.63 3.77
C GLU A 107 -22.77 18.28 2.27
N LYS A 108 -22.95 19.28 1.40
CA LYS A 108 -22.94 19.10 -0.06
C LYS A 108 -21.54 18.76 -0.57
N GLN A 109 -20.51 19.48 -0.14
CA GLN A 109 -19.12 19.16 -0.48
C GLN A 109 -18.70 17.79 0.10
N GLN A 110 -19.11 17.48 1.33
CA GLN A 110 -18.81 16.19 1.96
C GLN A 110 -19.42 15.01 1.18
N ARG A 111 -20.69 15.14 0.76
CA ARG A 111 -21.35 14.16 -0.12
C ARG A 111 -20.62 14.01 -1.45
N LEU A 112 -20.44 15.11 -2.20
CA LEU A 112 -19.77 15.08 -3.51
C LEU A 112 -18.37 14.44 -3.48
N LEU A 113 -17.58 14.70 -2.43
CA LEU A 113 -16.27 14.08 -2.24
C LEU A 113 -16.37 12.57 -1.93
N THR A 114 -17.39 12.16 -1.17
CA THR A 114 -17.64 10.75 -0.83
C THR A 114 -18.17 9.98 -2.04
N ASP A 115 -19.14 10.55 -2.78
CA ASP A 115 -19.69 9.97 -4.00
C ASP A 115 -18.60 9.76 -5.07
N LEU A 116 -17.70 10.74 -5.25
CA LEU A 116 -16.53 10.61 -6.12
C LEU A 116 -15.57 9.51 -5.66
N ALA A 117 -15.32 9.39 -4.36
CA ALA A 117 -14.47 8.34 -3.81
C ALA A 117 -15.06 6.96 -4.09
N ASP A 118 -16.34 6.78 -3.79
CA ASP A 118 -17.06 5.53 -3.95
C ASP A 118 -17.16 5.12 -5.43
N GLY A 119 -17.31 6.08 -6.36
CA GLY A 119 -17.24 5.84 -7.81
C GLY A 119 -15.87 5.33 -8.28
N ILE A 120 -14.76 5.90 -7.79
CA ILE A 120 -13.41 5.44 -8.14
C ILE A 120 -13.11 4.05 -7.53
N ILE A 121 -13.63 3.77 -6.33
CA ILE A 121 -13.53 2.46 -5.68
C ILE A 121 -14.31 1.42 -6.49
N ALA A 122 -15.54 1.72 -6.89
CA ALA A 122 -16.39 0.87 -7.74
C ALA A 122 -15.71 0.52 -9.08
N GLU A 123 -15.24 1.51 -9.83
CA GLU A 123 -14.53 1.27 -11.10
C GLU A 123 -13.26 0.43 -10.91
N THR A 124 -12.56 0.61 -9.79
CA THR A 124 -11.36 -0.18 -9.48
C THR A 124 -11.69 -1.62 -9.11
N LEU A 125 -12.80 -1.85 -8.40
CA LEU A 125 -13.29 -3.18 -8.07
C LEU A 125 -13.72 -3.94 -9.34
N GLU A 126 -14.54 -3.33 -10.20
CA GLU A 126 -14.89 -3.90 -11.52
C GLU A 126 -13.64 -4.27 -12.33
N THR A 127 -12.63 -3.37 -12.34
CA THR A 127 -11.37 -3.62 -13.06
C THR A 127 -10.60 -4.80 -12.46
N TYR A 128 -10.65 -4.99 -11.14
CA TYR A 128 -9.99 -6.09 -10.45
C TYR A 128 -10.73 -7.42 -10.67
N GLU A 129 -12.06 -7.43 -10.65
CA GLU A 129 -12.88 -8.60 -10.97
C GLU A 129 -12.66 -9.03 -12.43
N ALA A 130 -12.65 -8.08 -13.37
CA ALA A 130 -12.29 -8.34 -14.76
C ALA A 130 -10.87 -8.89 -14.91
N PHE A 131 -9.90 -8.42 -14.10
CA PHE A 131 -8.55 -8.98 -14.06
C PHE A 131 -8.54 -10.43 -13.54
N ILE A 132 -9.31 -10.76 -12.50
CA ILE A 132 -9.48 -12.14 -12.02
C ILE A 132 -10.10 -13.03 -13.12
N ALA A 133 -11.20 -12.59 -13.73
CA ALA A 133 -11.93 -13.32 -14.76
C ALA A 133 -11.08 -13.62 -16.01
N ASN A 134 -10.19 -12.70 -16.39
CA ASN A 134 -9.20 -12.88 -17.46
C ASN A 134 -7.95 -13.67 -17.01
N GLY A 135 -8.08 -14.53 -15.99
CA GLY A 135 -7.02 -15.42 -15.54
C GLY A 135 -5.81 -14.71 -14.92
N ARG A 136 -5.98 -13.48 -14.40
CA ARG A 136 -4.92 -12.61 -13.87
C ARG A 136 -3.87 -12.20 -14.90
N ASP A 137 -4.22 -12.16 -16.19
CA ASP A 137 -3.35 -11.60 -17.23
C ASP A 137 -3.52 -10.08 -17.38
N LEU A 138 -2.43 -9.40 -17.74
CA LEU A 138 -2.41 -8.00 -18.14
C LEU A 138 -1.86 -7.91 -19.57
N PRO A 139 -2.72 -7.78 -20.59
CA PRO A 139 -2.32 -7.94 -21.99
C PRO A 139 -1.12 -7.07 -22.37
N SER A 140 -0.03 -7.71 -22.79
CA SER A 140 1.27 -7.06 -23.04
C SER A 140 1.27 -5.96 -24.11
N HIS A 141 0.22 -5.90 -24.93
CA HIS A 141 0.00 -4.87 -25.96
C HIS A 141 -0.62 -3.58 -25.42
N GLU A 142 -1.22 -3.61 -24.22
CA GLU A 142 -1.71 -2.46 -23.46
C GLU A 142 -0.78 -2.12 -22.31
N TRP A 143 -0.31 -3.14 -21.60
CA TRP A 143 0.50 -3.01 -20.39
C TRP A 143 1.97 -3.25 -20.69
N LYS A 144 2.83 -2.45 -20.06
CA LYS A 144 4.28 -2.63 -20.05
C LYS A 144 4.74 -2.84 -18.62
N HIS A 145 5.32 -4.00 -18.33
CA HIS A 145 6.01 -4.26 -17.07
C HIS A 145 7.11 -3.21 -16.84
N VAL A 146 7.15 -2.68 -15.62
CA VAL A 146 8.10 -1.64 -15.19
C VAL A 146 9.15 -2.24 -14.26
N LYS A 147 8.71 -2.95 -13.23
CA LYS A 147 9.57 -3.53 -12.19
C LYS A 147 8.81 -4.59 -11.39
N SER A 148 9.54 -5.56 -10.86
CA SER A 148 9.08 -6.41 -9.76
C SER A 148 9.93 -6.11 -8.50
N LYS A 149 9.31 -6.12 -7.32
CA LYS A 149 9.99 -6.12 -6.02
C LYS A 149 9.27 -7.13 -5.13
N GLU A 150 10.02 -8.10 -4.58
CA GLU A 150 9.46 -9.18 -3.77
C GLU A 150 8.28 -9.87 -4.50
N LYS A 151 7.11 -9.96 -3.87
CA LYS A 151 5.87 -10.53 -4.43
C LYS A 151 5.01 -9.50 -5.20
N VAL A 152 5.52 -8.31 -5.51
CA VAL A 152 4.78 -7.22 -6.18
C VAL A 152 5.33 -6.95 -7.58
N HIS A 153 4.44 -6.91 -8.56
CA HIS A 153 4.69 -6.66 -9.97
C HIS A 153 4.00 -5.36 -10.40
N VAL A 154 4.74 -4.44 -11.03
CA VAL A 154 4.23 -3.12 -11.42
C VAL A 154 4.27 -2.96 -12.94
N TYR A 155 3.15 -2.51 -13.49
CA TYR A 155 2.87 -2.33 -14.90
C TYR A 155 2.39 -0.90 -15.15
N ARG A 156 2.73 -0.36 -16.32
CA ARG A 156 2.18 0.92 -16.80
C ARG A 156 1.46 0.74 -18.12
N SER A 157 0.40 1.48 -18.33
CA SER A 157 -0.29 1.60 -19.61
C SER A 157 0.64 2.15 -20.69
N ARG A 158 0.37 1.75 -21.93
CA ARG A 158 0.94 2.35 -23.16
C ARG A 158 -0.01 3.46 -23.61
N HIS A 159 0.55 4.63 -23.94
CA HIS A 159 -0.18 5.92 -23.99
C HIS A 159 -1.44 5.98 -24.88
N ASP A 160 -1.57 5.12 -25.90
CA ASP A 160 -2.57 5.33 -26.97
C ASP A 160 -3.80 4.39 -26.94
N LYS A 161 -3.88 3.40 -26.04
CA LYS A 161 -4.81 2.26 -26.21
C LYS A 161 -5.86 2.04 -25.12
N VAL A 162 -5.51 2.15 -23.84
CA VAL A 162 -6.40 1.76 -22.72
C VAL A 162 -7.72 2.56 -22.71
N LEU A 163 -7.72 3.80 -23.22
CA LEU A 163 -8.91 4.66 -23.30
C LEU A 163 -9.81 4.42 -24.53
N LYS A 164 -9.37 3.61 -25.51
CA LYS A 164 -10.15 3.32 -26.72
C LYS A 164 -10.89 1.98 -26.68
N ALA A 165 -10.38 1.00 -25.92
CA ALA A 165 -10.95 -0.35 -25.88
C ALA A 165 -12.43 -0.39 -25.40
N ARG A 166 -12.76 0.31 -24.30
CA ARG A 166 -14.12 0.28 -23.70
C ARG A 166 -15.18 0.99 -24.55
N ARG A 167 -14.81 1.81 -25.56
CA ARG A 167 -15.77 2.49 -26.48
C ARG A 167 -16.26 1.62 -27.64
N GLN A 168 -15.71 0.43 -27.85
CA GLN A 168 -16.04 -0.43 -29.02
C GLN A 168 -16.72 -1.74 -28.66
N SER A 169 -17.00 -2.00 -27.37
CA SER A 169 -17.64 -3.23 -26.90
C SER A 169 -18.60 -2.95 -25.75
N GLN A 170 -19.78 -2.40 -26.06
CA GLN A 170 -20.95 -2.43 -25.18
C GLN A 170 -22.18 -2.83 -25.99
N ASP A 171 -22.44 -4.14 -25.97
CA ASP A 171 -23.75 -4.71 -26.20
C ASP A 171 -23.87 -5.92 -25.27
N GLU A 172 -23.98 -5.67 -23.96
CA GLU A 172 -24.60 -6.58 -22.98
C GLU A 172 -24.93 -5.89 -21.64
N LYS A 173 -25.78 -6.56 -20.86
CA LYS A 173 -26.54 -6.13 -19.68
C LYS A 173 -25.88 -5.16 -18.68
N ASP A 174 -26.76 -4.31 -18.14
CA ASP A 174 -26.59 -3.44 -16.97
C ASP A 174 -25.86 -4.16 -15.80
N PRO A 175 -24.61 -3.78 -15.48
CA PRO A 175 -23.86 -4.36 -14.37
C PRO A 175 -24.36 -3.77 -13.05
N SER A 176 -24.86 -4.63 -12.17
CA SER A 176 -25.41 -4.20 -10.88
C SER A 176 -24.38 -3.50 -10.00
N ARG A 177 -24.67 -2.26 -9.61
CA ARG A 177 -23.91 -1.41 -8.68
C ARG A 177 -23.26 -2.21 -7.53
N PRO A 178 -21.95 -2.04 -7.25
CA PRO A 178 -21.33 -2.69 -6.11
C PRO A 178 -22.04 -2.30 -4.82
N ARG A 179 -22.39 -3.31 -4.02
CA ARG A 179 -23.15 -3.13 -2.78
C ARG A 179 -22.21 -2.61 -1.68
N LEU A 180 -21.98 -1.30 -1.70
CA LEU A 180 -21.46 -0.55 -0.55
C LEU A 180 -22.54 -0.55 0.54
N LEU A 181 -22.55 -1.60 1.36
CA LEU A 181 -23.61 -1.85 2.32
C LEU A 181 -23.39 -1.08 3.61
N SER A 182 -24.44 -0.38 4.05
CA SER A 182 -24.56 0.02 5.44
C SER A 182 -24.79 -1.21 6.33
N LEU A 183 -24.41 -1.07 7.60
CA LEU A 183 -24.43 -2.09 8.66
C LEU A 183 -25.67 -3.02 8.65
N SER A 184 -26.85 -2.47 8.32
CA SER A 184 -28.14 -3.19 8.25
C SER A 184 -28.21 -4.37 7.26
N ALA A 185 -27.22 -4.53 6.38
CA ALA A 185 -27.12 -5.68 5.48
C ALA A 185 -25.95 -6.62 5.82
N MET A 186 -24.97 -6.18 6.61
CA MET A 186 -24.00 -7.08 7.25
C MET A 186 -24.72 -8.03 8.22
N GLU A 187 -25.62 -7.49 9.06
CA GLU A 187 -26.43 -8.31 9.98
C GLU A 187 -27.32 -9.33 9.26
N ARG A 188 -27.86 -8.99 8.09
CA ARG A 188 -28.70 -9.91 7.31
C ARG A 188 -27.88 -11.06 6.75
N HIS A 189 -26.73 -10.77 6.15
CA HIS A 189 -25.85 -11.80 5.62
C HIS A 189 -25.28 -12.72 6.73
N GLU A 190 -24.95 -12.19 7.91
CA GLU A 190 -24.48 -13.00 9.04
C GLU A 190 -25.61 -13.83 9.69
N ARG A 191 -26.87 -13.35 9.70
CA ARG A 191 -28.03 -14.14 10.14
C ARG A 191 -28.42 -15.23 9.12
N GLU A 192 -28.33 -14.94 7.83
CA GLU A 192 -28.58 -15.91 6.75
C GLU A 192 -27.49 -16.99 6.69
N ALA A 193 -26.21 -16.63 6.89
CA ALA A 193 -25.09 -17.57 6.91
C ALA A 193 -25.00 -18.43 8.19
N SER A 194 -25.60 -18.01 9.31
CA SER A 194 -25.50 -18.72 10.60
C SER A 194 -26.60 -19.75 10.87
N GLY A 195 -27.58 -19.89 9.96
CA GLY A 195 -28.45 -21.08 9.88
C GLY A 195 -29.30 -21.41 11.12
N ARG A 196 -29.57 -20.45 12.01
CA ARG A 196 -30.44 -20.68 13.17
C ARG A 196 -31.91 -20.83 12.73
N PRO A 197 -32.58 -21.96 13.05
CA PRO A 197 -34.02 -22.09 12.81
C PRO A 197 -34.80 -21.12 13.68
N TYR A 198 -35.87 -20.54 13.12
CA TYR A 198 -36.92 -19.90 13.92
C TYR A 198 -37.58 -20.97 14.79
N VAL A 199 -37.44 -20.84 16.11
CA VAL A 199 -38.31 -21.54 17.06
C VAL A 199 -39.58 -20.73 17.18
N TYR A 200 -40.70 -21.32 16.76
CA TYR A 200 -42.03 -20.85 17.11
C TYR A 200 -42.29 -21.13 18.59
N ASP A 201 -42.82 -20.15 19.30
CA ASP A 201 -43.78 -20.40 20.38
C ASP A 201 -45.08 -19.68 19.99
N ASP A 202 -46.18 -20.41 20.11
CA ASP A 202 -47.54 -20.02 19.73
C ASP A 202 -48.41 -19.79 20.98
N GLU A 203 -49.59 -19.21 20.78
CA GLU A 203 -50.73 -18.91 21.68
C GLU A 203 -51.06 -17.41 21.75
N GLY A 204 -52.23 -17.06 21.19
CA GLY A 204 -52.70 -15.67 20.98
C GLY A 204 -53.79 -15.23 21.97
N PRO A 205 -54.93 -14.60 21.55
CA PRO A 205 -55.40 -14.41 20.18
C PRO A 205 -55.92 -12.99 19.79
N THR A 206 -55.90 -12.75 18.48
CA THR A 206 -56.89 -11.99 17.67
C THR A 206 -57.40 -10.60 18.11
N LEU A 207 -57.09 -9.60 17.29
CA LEU A 207 -58.12 -8.89 16.53
C LEU A 207 -57.67 -8.77 15.06
N GLN A 208 -58.50 -9.23 14.12
CA GLN A 208 -58.30 -9.04 12.69
C GLN A 208 -59.07 -7.81 12.22
N GLU A 209 -58.37 -6.83 11.63
CA GLU A 209 -58.92 -6.07 10.50
C GLU A 209 -57.90 -6.06 9.36
N LYS A 210 -58.40 -6.12 8.12
CA LYS A 210 -57.62 -6.38 6.92
C LYS A 210 -57.13 -5.09 6.26
N ASP A 211 -55.98 -5.24 5.60
CA ASP A 211 -55.56 -4.57 4.35
C ASP A 211 -56.13 -3.18 4.06
N SER A 212 -55.27 -2.16 4.12
CA SER A 212 -54.89 -1.34 2.94
C SER A 212 -54.09 -0.10 3.37
N THR A 213 -52.77 -0.22 3.53
CA THR A 213 -51.88 0.95 3.62
C THR A 213 -50.89 0.95 2.47
N ASN A 214 -51.20 1.77 1.47
CA ASN A 214 -50.30 2.13 0.38
C ASN A 214 -48.98 2.66 0.97
N THR A 215 -47.90 1.88 0.88
CA THR A 215 -46.54 2.40 1.05
C THR A 215 -46.21 3.26 -0.16
N HIS A 216 -46.57 4.55 -0.07
CA HIS A 216 -46.04 5.57 -0.96
C HIS A 216 -44.52 5.61 -0.81
N SER A 217 -43.81 4.98 -1.75
CA SER A 217 -42.40 5.19 -1.96
C SER A 217 -42.19 6.64 -2.38
N SER A 218 -41.90 7.52 -1.41
CA SER A 218 -41.41 8.87 -1.70
C SER A 218 -40.06 8.76 -2.38
N SER A 219 -40.10 8.73 -3.71
CA SER A 219 -38.97 8.95 -4.60
C SER A 219 -38.45 10.37 -4.37
N SER A 220 -37.53 10.53 -3.43
CA SER A 220 -36.72 11.74 -3.32
C SER A 220 -35.84 11.83 -4.55
N ASP A 221 -36.11 12.83 -5.39
CA ASP A 221 -35.53 13.06 -6.71
C ASP A 221 -34.04 13.47 -6.62
N ALA A 222 -33.20 12.51 -6.24
CA ALA A 222 -31.77 12.67 -6.04
C ALA A 222 -30.99 11.99 -7.18
N GLY A 223 -31.00 12.62 -8.35
CA GLY A 223 -30.02 12.43 -9.42
C GLY A 223 -29.80 10.98 -9.88
N SER A 224 -30.61 10.52 -10.84
CA SER A 224 -30.29 9.32 -11.62
C SER A 224 -28.99 9.55 -12.40
N PHE A 225 -27.88 9.07 -11.86
CA PHE A 225 -26.61 8.96 -12.60
C PHE A 225 -26.72 7.79 -13.57
N SER A 226 -26.59 8.07 -14.87
CA SER A 226 -26.39 7.06 -15.89
C SER A 226 -25.02 6.39 -15.70
N LEU A 227 -24.94 5.09 -15.94
CA LEU A 227 -23.70 4.31 -15.88
C LEU A 227 -22.88 4.43 -17.19
N ASP A 228 -22.96 5.56 -17.91
CA ASP A 228 -22.04 5.86 -19.02
C ASP A 228 -20.66 6.32 -18.52
N ASP A 229 -20.57 6.77 -17.27
CA ASP A 229 -19.37 7.26 -16.57
C ASP A 229 -18.43 6.14 -16.05
N THR A 230 -18.37 4.97 -16.70
CA THR A 230 -17.52 3.80 -16.28
C THR A 230 -15.99 4.01 -16.38
N CYS A 231 -15.53 5.26 -16.42
CA CYS A 231 -14.12 5.62 -16.49
C CYS A 231 -13.79 6.86 -15.66
N VAL A 232 -14.41 7.03 -14.49
CA VAL A 232 -14.15 8.10 -13.51
C VAL A 232 -12.65 8.39 -13.34
N LEU A 233 -11.81 7.34 -13.22
CA LEU A 233 -10.36 7.48 -13.11
C LEU A 233 -9.71 8.11 -14.35
N ALA A 234 -10.24 7.87 -15.56
CA ALA A 234 -9.78 8.53 -16.78
C ALA A 234 -10.19 10.00 -16.86
N HIS A 235 -11.32 10.40 -16.29
CA HIS A 235 -11.73 11.80 -16.22
C HIS A 235 -10.83 12.62 -15.27
N VAL A 236 -10.37 12.03 -14.16
CA VAL A 236 -9.46 12.71 -13.21
C VAL A 236 -7.97 12.55 -13.52
N LYS A 237 -7.57 11.63 -14.42
CA LYS A 237 -6.16 11.38 -14.76
C LYS A 237 -5.65 12.32 -15.86
N PRO A 238 -4.59 13.12 -15.62
CA PRO A 238 -3.94 13.92 -16.66
C PRO A 238 -3.56 13.08 -17.88
N SER A 239 -3.80 13.59 -19.09
CA SER A 239 -3.56 12.88 -20.35
C SER A 239 -2.10 12.46 -20.55
N HIS A 240 -1.16 13.25 -20.04
CA HIS A 240 0.28 13.05 -20.16
C HIS A 240 0.86 12.05 -19.13
N VAL A 241 0.07 11.59 -18.15
CA VAL A 241 0.53 10.62 -17.14
C VAL A 241 -0.03 9.23 -17.45
N PRO A 242 0.80 8.17 -17.46
CA PRO A 242 0.31 6.81 -17.66
C PRO A 242 -0.45 6.30 -16.44
N LEU A 243 -1.51 5.54 -16.69
CA LEU A 243 -2.12 4.68 -15.68
C LEU A 243 -1.13 3.57 -15.28
N VAL A 244 -1.08 3.24 -14.00
CA VAL A 244 -0.26 2.20 -13.40
C VAL A 244 -1.17 1.18 -12.73
N VAL A 245 -0.84 -0.09 -12.92
CA VAL A 245 -1.42 -1.22 -12.18
C VAL A 245 -0.29 -1.95 -11.47
N ALA A 246 -0.52 -2.34 -10.23
CA ALA A 246 0.40 -3.17 -9.47
C ALA A 246 -0.37 -4.31 -8.81
N VAL A 247 0.19 -5.52 -8.92
CA VAL A 247 -0.42 -6.75 -8.38
C VAL A 247 0.62 -7.45 -7.51
N GLY A 248 0.23 -7.97 -6.36
CA GLY A 248 1.11 -8.80 -5.56
C GLY A 248 0.40 -9.55 -4.44
N MET A 249 1.19 -10.29 -3.66
CA MET A 249 0.67 -11.10 -2.55
C MET A 249 1.31 -10.72 -1.21
N VAL A 250 0.49 -10.69 -0.16
CA VAL A 250 0.89 -10.48 1.24
C VAL A 250 0.50 -11.70 2.05
N ASP A 251 1.36 -12.11 2.99
CA ASP A 251 1.14 -13.30 3.82
C ASP A 251 0.38 -12.91 5.10
N GLY A 252 -0.89 -13.27 5.21
CA GLY A 252 -1.77 -12.92 6.34
C GLY A 252 -3.27 -12.98 5.98
N THR A 253 -4.08 -12.27 6.76
CA THR A 253 -5.53 -12.11 6.52
C THR A 253 -5.86 -10.72 5.95
N VAL A 254 -7.00 -10.59 5.26
CA VAL A 254 -7.48 -9.31 4.73
C VAL A 254 -7.78 -8.30 5.85
N GLU A 255 -8.24 -8.76 7.02
CA GLU A 255 -8.40 -7.91 8.20
C GLU A 255 -7.05 -7.44 8.79
N ASP A 256 -6.00 -8.26 8.74
CA ASP A 256 -4.65 -7.83 9.13
C ASP A 256 -4.07 -6.80 8.17
N VAL A 257 -4.40 -6.88 6.88
CA VAL A 257 -4.07 -5.83 5.91
C VAL A 257 -4.81 -4.55 6.26
N ALA A 258 -6.12 -4.61 6.53
CA ALA A 258 -6.93 -3.46 6.92
C ALA A 258 -6.43 -2.82 8.23
N PHE A 259 -6.31 -3.58 9.32
CA PHE A 259 -5.83 -3.07 10.60
C PHE A 259 -4.38 -2.56 10.53
N GLY A 260 -3.53 -3.18 9.72
CA GLY A 260 -2.18 -2.70 9.43
C GLY A 260 -2.19 -1.33 8.74
N ALA A 261 -2.95 -1.21 7.65
CA ALA A 261 -3.08 0.00 6.85
C ALA A 261 -3.80 1.16 7.57
N PHE A 262 -4.66 0.87 8.55
CA PHE A 262 -5.52 1.84 9.20
C PHE A 262 -4.75 2.99 9.87
N ALA A 263 -5.15 4.22 9.53
CA ALA A 263 -4.44 5.45 9.87
C ALA A 263 -5.35 6.71 9.88
N SER A 264 -6.60 6.63 10.35
CA SER A 264 -7.58 7.73 10.28
C SER A 264 -7.15 9.04 10.94
N ASN A 265 -6.34 8.99 12.01
CA ASN A 265 -5.86 10.18 12.74
C ASN A 265 -4.31 10.30 12.74
N LYS A 266 -3.79 11.50 13.06
CA LYS A 266 -2.34 11.79 13.04
C LYS A 266 -1.50 10.79 13.85
N ARG A 267 -1.95 10.40 15.04
CA ARG A 267 -1.26 9.39 15.88
C ARG A 267 -1.20 8.04 15.20
N SER A 268 -2.31 7.53 14.68
CA SER A 268 -2.39 6.24 13.99
C SER A 268 -1.56 6.22 12.70
N TRP A 269 -1.48 7.33 11.97
CA TRP A 269 -0.62 7.49 10.79
C TRP A 269 0.87 7.47 11.14
N LEU A 270 1.29 8.20 12.18
CA LEU A 270 2.67 8.15 12.70
C LEU A 270 3.06 6.72 13.14
N VAL A 271 2.17 6.05 13.87
CA VAL A 271 2.37 4.64 14.28
C VAL A 271 2.51 3.73 13.06
N ARG A 272 1.60 3.81 12.07
CA ARG A 272 1.71 3.05 10.80
C ARG A 272 3.06 3.28 10.12
N ASN A 273 3.42 4.54 9.85
CA ASN A 273 4.64 4.83 9.09
C ASN A 273 5.92 4.41 9.83
N SER A 274 5.89 4.38 11.18
CA SER A 274 7.01 3.88 12.00
C SER A 274 7.29 2.37 11.88
N TYR A 275 6.34 1.60 11.35
CA TYR A 275 6.48 0.16 11.12
C TYR A 275 6.58 -0.20 9.63
N VAL A 276 5.80 0.47 8.79
CA VAL A 276 5.66 0.14 7.36
C VAL A 276 6.64 0.94 6.50
N HIS A 277 7.04 2.14 6.94
CA HIS A 277 7.86 3.08 6.18
C HIS A 277 7.29 3.35 4.76
N ASN A 278 5.96 3.50 4.66
CA ASN A 278 5.24 3.67 3.40
C ASN A 278 5.11 5.12 2.93
N ASP A 279 5.63 6.09 3.68
CA ASP A 279 5.75 7.47 3.22
C ASP A 279 7.01 8.17 3.77
N VAL A 280 7.47 9.20 3.04
CA VAL A 280 8.67 9.99 3.37
C VAL A 280 8.33 11.36 3.98
N PHE A 281 7.12 11.53 4.50
CA PHE A 281 6.67 12.85 4.94
C PHE A 281 7.37 13.29 6.24
N ASP A 282 7.74 14.56 6.34
CA ASP A 282 8.32 15.16 7.55
C ASP A 282 7.32 16.04 8.31
N ASP A 283 6.21 16.44 7.67
CA ASP A 283 5.05 17.02 8.36
C ASP A 283 3.72 16.48 7.77
N ARG A 284 2.70 16.37 8.64
CA ARG A 284 1.41 15.69 8.37
C ARG A 284 0.27 16.32 9.18
N LYS A 285 -0.89 16.49 8.54
CA LYS A 285 -2.15 16.94 9.15
C LYS A 285 -3.34 16.11 8.64
N VAL A 286 -4.31 15.87 9.52
CA VAL A 286 -5.64 15.40 9.14
C VAL A 286 -6.53 16.62 9.27
N LEU A 287 -6.96 17.18 8.15
CA LEU A 287 -7.64 18.48 8.08
C LEU A 287 -9.15 18.36 8.30
N ALA A 288 -9.75 17.23 7.92
CA ALA A 288 -11.14 16.92 8.19
C ALA A 288 -11.35 15.41 8.28
N THR A 289 -12.36 14.99 9.05
CA THR A 289 -12.86 13.62 9.09
C THR A 289 -14.32 13.66 8.70
N LEU A 290 -14.64 13.14 7.51
CA LEU A 290 -16.01 13.09 6.98
C LEU A 290 -16.75 11.85 7.52
N GLN A 291 -16.02 10.75 7.69
CA GLN A 291 -16.51 9.52 8.30
C GLN A 291 -15.46 8.97 9.26
N SER A 292 -15.87 8.78 10.52
CA SER A 292 -15.07 8.11 11.55
C SER A 292 -15.35 6.60 11.57
N PRO A 293 -14.42 5.78 12.09
CA PRO A 293 -14.69 4.37 12.41
C PRO A 293 -15.75 4.24 13.51
N SER A 294 -16.48 3.14 13.52
CA SER A 294 -17.48 2.77 14.53
C SER A 294 -17.16 1.39 15.12
N GLU A 295 -17.91 0.92 16.12
CA GLU A 295 -17.68 -0.42 16.68
C GLU A 295 -18.10 -1.53 15.69
N GLU A 296 -19.08 -1.22 14.85
CA GLU A 296 -19.69 -2.07 13.84
C GLU A 296 -18.96 -2.02 12.49
N ASP A 297 -18.18 -0.97 12.23
CA ASP A 297 -17.20 -0.90 11.15
C ASP A 297 -15.95 -0.12 11.63
N PRO A 298 -14.99 -0.82 12.25
CA PRO A 298 -13.81 -0.21 12.86
C PRO A 298 -12.70 0.13 11.86
N PHE A 299 -12.88 -0.22 10.58
CA PHE A 299 -11.93 0.08 9.50
C PHE A 299 -12.44 1.17 8.55
N ARG A 300 -13.72 1.56 8.62
CA ARG A 300 -14.25 2.69 7.87
C ARG A 300 -13.59 4.00 8.28
N SER A 301 -13.12 4.75 7.28
CA SER A 301 -12.64 6.11 7.47
C SER A 301 -12.77 6.88 6.16
N VAL A 302 -13.26 8.12 6.20
CA VAL A 302 -13.12 9.10 5.12
C VAL A 302 -12.51 10.37 5.71
N THR A 303 -11.32 10.73 5.27
CA THR A 303 -10.54 11.83 5.84
C THR A 303 -9.88 12.67 4.76
N ILE A 304 -9.75 13.98 4.99
CA ILE A 304 -8.90 14.85 4.19
C ILE A 304 -7.58 15.03 4.91
N LYS A 305 -6.50 14.82 4.17
CA LYS A 305 -5.14 14.80 4.68
C LYS A 305 -4.26 15.75 3.89
N TRP A 306 -3.38 16.41 4.64
CA TRP A 306 -2.26 17.14 4.07
C TRP A 306 -0.93 16.57 4.59
N ALA A 307 0.07 16.50 3.72
CA ALA A 307 1.43 16.16 4.11
C ALA A 307 2.47 16.75 3.17
N THR A 308 3.72 16.83 3.62
CA THR A 308 4.85 17.24 2.77
C THR A 308 6.07 16.34 2.99
N GLY A 309 6.88 16.17 1.93
CA GLY A 309 8.15 15.46 1.99
C GLY A 309 9.15 15.94 0.94
N SER A 310 10.42 15.62 1.16
CA SER A 310 11.50 15.85 0.20
C SER A 310 11.89 14.55 -0.50
N TYR A 311 12.03 14.62 -1.82
CA TYR A 311 12.24 13.46 -2.71
C TYR A 311 13.66 13.41 -3.30
N GLY A 312 14.58 14.18 -2.72
CA GLY A 312 16.00 14.23 -3.08
C GLY A 312 16.56 15.65 -3.05
N THR A 313 17.87 15.77 -2.80
CA THR A 313 18.59 17.03 -2.52
C THR A 313 18.49 18.11 -3.61
N PHE A 314 18.24 17.70 -4.85
CA PHE A 314 18.15 18.58 -6.03
C PHE A 314 16.73 18.67 -6.59
N THR A 315 15.71 18.35 -5.79
CA THR A 315 14.31 18.38 -6.23
C THR A 315 13.48 19.25 -5.29
N THR A 316 12.56 20.02 -5.85
CA THR A 316 11.63 20.87 -5.09
C THR A 316 10.83 20.04 -4.08
N ARG A 317 10.51 20.62 -2.92
CA ARG A 317 9.67 19.93 -1.91
C ARG A 317 8.28 19.67 -2.48
N ARG A 318 7.66 18.54 -2.13
CA ARG A 318 6.29 18.21 -2.55
C ARG A 318 5.34 18.33 -1.37
N ASP A 319 4.12 18.75 -1.64
CA ASP A 319 3.00 18.54 -0.73
C ASP A 319 1.85 17.83 -1.42
N PHE A 320 0.96 17.31 -0.59
CA PHE A 320 -0.15 16.45 -0.98
C PHE A 320 -1.37 16.96 -0.23
N LEU A 321 -2.45 17.24 -0.94
CA LEU A 321 -3.78 17.46 -0.37
C LEU A 321 -4.70 16.41 -0.99
N TYR A 322 -5.26 15.53 -0.17
CA TYR A 322 -6.00 14.37 -0.67
C TYR A 322 -7.11 13.91 0.28
N LEU A 323 -8.12 13.32 -0.32
CA LEU A 323 -9.12 12.49 0.34
C LEU A 323 -8.55 11.06 0.47
N GLU A 324 -8.62 10.47 1.65
CA GLU A 324 -8.40 9.03 1.89
C GLU A 324 -9.74 8.40 2.30
N SER A 325 -10.26 7.44 1.52
CA SER A 325 -11.45 6.64 1.84
C SER A 325 -11.04 5.17 1.97
N MET A 326 -11.21 4.63 3.18
CA MET A 326 -10.79 3.29 3.55
C MET A 326 -11.97 2.54 4.18
N GLY A 327 -11.98 1.21 4.03
CA GLY A 327 -12.95 0.33 4.67
C GLY A 327 -12.79 -1.13 4.24
N MET A 328 -13.82 -1.92 4.53
CA MET A 328 -14.03 -3.25 3.97
C MET A 328 -15.34 -3.28 3.18
N ALA A 329 -15.43 -4.17 2.20
CA ALA A 329 -16.60 -4.36 1.36
C ALA A 329 -16.70 -5.84 0.94
N TYR A 330 -17.68 -6.15 0.09
CA TYR A 330 -17.80 -7.44 -0.60
C TYR A 330 -17.63 -7.22 -2.10
N ASP A 331 -16.99 -8.18 -2.77
CA ASP A 331 -17.00 -8.27 -4.24
C ASP A 331 -18.28 -8.95 -4.76
N SER A 332 -18.39 -9.11 -6.08
CA SER A 332 -19.54 -9.76 -6.73
C SER A 332 -19.67 -11.26 -6.43
N ASP A 333 -18.60 -11.94 -6.02
CA ASP A 333 -18.64 -13.33 -5.52
C ASP A 333 -19.17 -13.41 -4.07
N GLY A 334 -19.25 -12.27 -3.36
CA GLY A 334 -19.58 -12.22 -1.93
C GLY A 334 -18.37 -12.43 -1.01
N GLU A 335 -17.15 -12.31 -1.52
CA GLU A 335 -15.92 -12.43 -0.74
C GLU A 335 -15.54 -11.10 -0.07
N ARG A 336 -15.04 -11.17 1.17
CA ARG A 336 -14.62 -9.96 1.91
C ARG A 336 -13.36 -9.36 1.30
N ILE A 337 -13.45 -8.08 0.92
CA ILE A 337 -12.33 -7.28 0.44
C ILE A 337 -12.00 -6.13 1.39
N PHE A 338 -10.72 -5.78 1.42
CA PHE A 338 -10.21 -4.51 1.92
C PHE A 338 -10.14 -3.51 0.77
N TYR A 339 -10.50 -2.24 1.01
CA TYR A 339 -10.22 -1.16 0.07
C TYR A 339 -9.56 0.06 0.74
N ASN A 340 -8.71 0.75 -0.02
CA ASN A 340 -8.19 2.07 0.35
C ASN A 340 -8.00 2.92 -0.90
N LEU A 341 -8.74 4.02 -1.01
CA LEU A 341 -8.56 5.07 -2.00
C LEU A 341 -7.77 6.22 -1.39
N ILE A 342 -6.81 6.73 -2.16
CA ILE A 342 -6.15 8.01 -1.95
C ILE A 342 -6.36 8.83 -3.23
N HIS A 343 -7.01 9.99 -3.14
CA HIS A 343 -7.35 10.84 -4.30
C HIS A 343 -7.04 12.32 -4.01
N SER A 344 -6.21 12.96 -4.82
CA SER A 344 -5.91 14.38 -4.70
C SER A 344 -7.16 15.24 -4.89
N ILE A 345 -7.33 16.25 -4.03
CA ILE A 345 -8.45 17.20 -4.09
C ILE A 345 -7.94 18.64 -4.06
N GLU A 346 -8.80 19.58 -4.45
CA GLU A 346 -8.55 21.01 -4.38
C GLU A 346 -9.52 21.64 -3.38
N LEU A 347 -9.01 22.55 -2.53
CA LEU A 347 -9.77 23.28 -1.53
C LEU A 347 -9.24 24.71 -1.44
N ASP A 348 -10.12 25.71 -1.44
CA ASP A 348 -9.76 27.12 -1.32
C ASP A 348 -9.08 27.44 0.02
N ASP A 349 -9.45 26.72 1.10
CA ASP A 349 -8.82 26.81 2.42
C ASP A 349 -7.39 26.25 2.46
N CYS A 350 -6.98 25.45 1.47
CA CYS A 350 -5.66 24.79 1.42
C CYS A 350 -5.03 24.86 0.01
N PRO A 351 -4.78 26.07 -0.52
CA PRO A 351 -4.33 26.28 -1.89
C PRO A 351 -2.92 25.72 -2.13
N PRO A 352 -2.48 25.56 -3.39
CA PRO A 352 -1.10 25.24 -3.73
C PRO A 352 -0.08 26.20 -3.09
N LEU A 353 1.06 25.65 -2.67
CA LEU A 353 2.13 26.39 -1.97
C LEU A 353 3.33 26.74 -2.87
N ASP A 354 3.14 26.63 -4.19
CA ASP A 354 4.18 26.76 -5.22
C ASP A 354 4.78 28.17 -5.25
N ASN A 355 3.93 29.18 -5.39
CA ASN A 355 4.33 30.58 -5.57
C ASN A 355 4.92 31.21 -4.30
N ARG A 356 4.51 30.74 -3.11
CA ARG A 356 4.89 31.36 -1.81
C ARG A 356 5.99 30.61 -1.06
N HIS A 357 6.07 29.29 -1.22
CA HIS A 357 6.99 28.44 -0.44
C HIS A 357 7.89 27.55 -1.29
N ASN A 358 7.77 27.59 -2.63
CA ASN A 358 8.47 26.69 -3.55
C ASN A 358 8.20 25.21 -3.18
N ILE A 359 6.92 24.88 -3.03
CA ILE A 359 6.41 23.54 -2.72
C ILE A 359 5.41 23.15 -3.81
N ILE A 360 5.66 22.04 -4.49
CA ILE A 360 4.85 21.59 -5.63
C ILE A 360 3.80 20.59 -5.16
N ARG A 361 2.52 20.92 -5.39
CA ARG A 361 1.37 20.05 -5.10
C ARG A 361 1.34 18.86 -6.05
N VAL A 362 1.47 17.65 -5.53
CA VAL A 362 1.35 16.41 -6.30
C VAL A 362 -0.13 16.13 -6.60
N GLN A 363 -0.42 15.72 -7.84
CA GLN A 363 -1.73 15.20 -8.22
C GLN A 363 -1.64 13.68 -8.36
N MET A 364 -2.46 12.94 -7.61
CA MET A 364 -2.45 11.48 -7.61
C MET A 364 -3.84 10.91 -7.42
N THR A 365 -4.06 9.70 -7.90
CA THR A 365 -5.15 8.84 -7.47
C THR A 365 -4.65 7.41 -7.40
N THR A 366 -4.83 6.74 -6.28
CA THR A 366 -4.41 5.34 -6.10
C THR A 366 -5.47 4.63 -5.28
N CYS A 367 -6.11 3.62 -5.88
CA CYS A 367 -7.03 2.73 -5.19
C CYS A 367 -6.38 1.35 -5.04
N TYR A 368 -6.43 0.82 -3.82
CA TYR A 368 -5.96 -0.51 -3.45
C TYR A 368 -7.17 -1.38 -3.12
N ILE A 369 -7.21 -2.59 -3.67
CA ILE A 369 -8.13 -3.67 -3.31
C ILE A 369 -7.29 -4.81 -2.73
N GLY A 370 -7.69 -5.38 -1.60
CA GLY A 370 -7.10 -6.57 -1.01
C GLY A 370 -8.14 -7.67 -0.87
N ARG A 371 -7.94 -8.83 -1.51
CA ARG A 371 -8.87 -9.99 -1.46
C ARG A 371 -8.18 -11.20 -0.86
N GLN A 372 -8.88 -11.95 -0.01
CA GLN A 372 -8.37 -13.22 0.48
C GLN A 372 -8.30 -14.25 -0.68
N LEU A 373 -7.21 -15.01 -0.77
CA LEU A 373 -7.08 -16.14 -1.71
C LEU A 373 -7.09 -17.50 -1.02
N HIS A 374 -6.41 -17.59 0.13
CA HIS A 374 -6.24 -18.80 0.93
C HIS A 374 -6.06 -18.39 2.40
N ASP A 375 -6.15 -19.32 3.35
CA ASP A 375 -6.14 -19.11 4.82
C ASP A 375 -5.08 -18.14 5.39
N ASN A 376 -3.95 -17.92 4.70
CA ASN A 376 -2.92 -16.96 5.10
C ASN A 376 -2.28 -16.24 3.89
N SER A 377 -3.06 -15.91 2.86
CA SER A 377 -2.57 -15.05 1.76
C SER A 377 -3.64 -14.15 1.17
N VAL A 378 -3.29 -12.86 1.04
CA VAL A 378 -4.10 -11.79 0.46
C VAL A 378 -3.48 -11.35 -0.86
N GLU A 379 -4.28 -11.29 -1.92
CA GLU A 379 -3.93 -10.64 -3.17
C GLU A 379 -4.19 -9.13 -3.04
N MET A 380 -3.16 -8.35 -3.32
CA MET A 380 -3.22 -6.88 -3.36
C MET A 380 -3.20 -6.44 -4.82
N PHE A 381 -4.28 -5.81 -5.26
CA PHE A 381 -4.39 -5.11 -6.53
C PHE A 381 -4.38 -3.61 -6.27
N CYS A 382 -3.62 -2.84 -7.07
CA CYS A 382 -3.60 -1.39 -7.00
C CYS A 382 -3.72 -0.82 -8.41
N ARG A 383 -4.56 0.20 -8.58
CA ARG A 383 -4.76 0.94 -9.83
C ARG A 383 -4.68 2.43 -9.56
N GLY A 384 -3.96 3.18 -10.38
CA GLY A 384 -3.78 4.60 -10.14
C GLY A 384 -2.76 5.32 -11.01
N PHE A 385 -2.54 6.58 -10.71
CA PHE A 385 -1.54 7.45 -11.34
C PHE A 385 -0.94 8.42 -10.31
N VAL A 386 0.25 8.93 -10.61
CA VAL A 386 0.92 9.98 -9.84
C VAL A 386 1.57 10.95 -10.83
N ASP A 387 1.10 12.20 -10.85
CA ASP A 387 1.77 13.35 -11.44
C ASP A 387 2.59 14.08 -10.37
N PRO A 388 3.93 13.91 -10.33
CA PRO A 388 4.78 14.62 -9.38
C PRO A 388 4.93 16.12 -9.65
N ARG A 389 4.54 16.58 -10.85
CA ARG A 389 4.64 17.95 -11.39
C ARG A 389 6.04 18.59 -11.33
N GLY A 390 6.17 19.75 -11.98
CA GLY A 390 7.43 20.49 -12.14
C GLY A 390 8.47 19.72 -12.97
N ASP A 391 9.77 19.98 -12.73
CA ASP A 391 10.89 19.39 -13.47
C ASP A 391 11.16 17.90 -13.15
N MET A 392 10.21 17.20 -12.53
CA MET A 392 10.36 15.79 -12.19
C MET A 392 10.03 14.91 -13.38
N ILE A 393 10.91 13.96 -13.69
CA ILE A 393 10.64 12.98 -14.73
C ILE A 393 9.37 12.17 -14.39
N GLU A 394 8.46 12.02 -15.36
CA GLU A 394 7.21 11.25 -15.27
C GLU A 394 7.42 9.84 -14.67
N SER A 395 8.52 9.18 -15.04
CA SER A 395 8.88 7.86 -14.51
C SER A 395 9.12 7.83 -12.99
N TYR A 396 9.35 8.99 -12.36
CA TYR A 396 9.43 9.09 -10.90
C TYR A 396 8.06 8.88 -10.23
N GLY A 397 6.96 9.37 -10.82
CA GLY A 397 5.61 9.12 -10.31
C GLY A 397 5.28 7.62 -10.29
N ILE A 398 5.67 6.90 -11.35
CA ILE A 398 5.58 5.44 -11.44
C ILE A 398 6.44 4.77 -10.35
N LEU A 399 7.64 5.28 -10.07
CA LEU A 399 8.52 4.75 -9.02
C LEU A 399 8.00 5.03 -7.61
N MET A 400 7.37 6.19 -7.37
CA MET A 400 6.68 6.50 -6.10
C MET A 400 5.54 5.51 -5.85
N LEU A 401 4.68 5.30 -6.84
CA LEU A 401 3.58 4.34 -6.72
C LEU A 401 4.10 2.90 -6.53
N ALA A 402 5.11 2.48 -7.32
CA ALA A 402 5.76 1.19 -7.15
C ALA A 402 6.37 0.98 -5.75
N HIS A 403 6.89 2.05 -5.14
CA HIS A 403 7.42 2.01 -3.78
C HIS A 403 6.29 1.85 -2.74
N ASN A 404 5.23 2.66 -2.85
CA ASN A 404 4.10 2.63 -1.93
C ASN A 404 3.41 1.25 -1.94
N VAL A 405 3.11 0.69 -3.12
CA VAL A 405 2.50 -0.65 -3.24
C VAL A 405 3.43 -1.74 -2.71
N ALA A 406 4.74 -1.66 -2.99
CA ALA A 406 5.69 -2.64 -2.48
C ALA A 406 5.83 -2.60 -0.95
N ASN A 407 5.51 -1.49 -0.29
CA ASN A 407 5.53 -1.37 1.17
C ASN A 407 4.21 -1.83 1.81
N CYS A 408 3.13 -2.08 1.04
CA CYS A 408 1.90 -2.70 1.56
C CYS A 408 2.14 -4.10 2.16
N SER A 409 3.23 -4.79 1.79
CA SER A 409 3.67 -6.04 2.44
C SER A 409 3.94 -5.87 3.94
N GLY A 410 4.29 -4.65 4.38
CA GLY A 410 4.49 -4.32 5.79
C GLY A 410 3.19 -4.17 6.60
N PHE A 411 2.00 -4.13 5.97
CA PHE A 411 0.74 -3.94 6.70
C PHE A 411 0.45 -5.09 7.67
N VAL A 412 0.62 -6.35 7.28
CA VAL A 412 0.36 -7.49 8.20
C VAL A 412 1.32 -7.50 9.39
N GLU A 413 2.61 -7.17 9.20
CA GLU A 413 3.53 -7.05 10.34
C GLU A 413 3.19 -5.82 11.20
N CYS A 414 2.71 -4.73 10.61
CA CYS A 414 2.17 -3.59 11.35
C CYS A 414 0.96 -3.99 12.20
N SER A 415 0.04 -4.80 11.66
CA SER A 415 -1.06 -5.42 12.43
C SER A 415 -0.51 -6.24 13.59
N ASN A 416 0.38 -7.21 13.34
CA ASN A 416 0.99 -8.06 14.38
C ASN A 416 1.61 -7.23 15.53
N LEU A 417 2.30 -6.13 15.20
CA LEU A 417 2.92 -5.24 16.19
C LEU A 417 1.87 -4.38 16.93
N LYS A 418 0.79 -3.95 16.27
CA LYS A 418 -0.38 -3.32 16.92
C LYS A 418 -1.06 -4.29 17.89
N LYS A 419 -1.36 -5.53 17.47
CA LYS A 419 -1.94 -6.58 18.34
C LYS A 419 -1.05 -6.90 19.55
N LEU A 420 0.26 -7.02 19.34
CA LEU A 420 1.25 -7.26 20.40
C LEU A 420 1.31 -6.10 21.41
N SER A 421 1.22 -4.86 20.93
CA SER A 421 1.15 -3.66 21.78
C SER A 421 -0.16 -3.61 22.58
N TRP A 422 -1.29 -3.94 21.95
CA TRP A 422 -2.61 -4.02 22.60
C TRP A 422 -2.63 -5.08 23.71
N LEU A 423 -2.18 -6.32 23.44
CA LEU A 423 -2.11 -7.39 24.43
C LEU A 423 -1.20 -7.02 25.62
N MET A 424 -0.09 -6.33 25.34
CA MET A 424 0.80 -5.79 26.37
C MET A 424 0.13 -4.68 27.20
N ALA A 425 -0.67 -3.81 26.58
CA ALA A 425 -1.41 -2.77 27.30
C ALA A 425 -2.53 -3.36 28.16
N LEU A 426 -3.24 -4.38 27.66
CA LEU A 426 -4.29 -5.09 28.39
C LEU A 426 -3.74 -5.76 29.66
N ARG A 427 -2.74 -6.63 29.54
CA ARG A 427 -2.19 -7.35 30.73
C ARG A 427 -1.52 -6.43 31.74
N ARG A 428 -0.96 -5.28 31.33
CA ARG A 428 -0.46 -4.25 32.27
C ARG A 428 -1.53 -3.67 33.17
N ARG A 429 -2.81 -3.67 32.77
CA ARG A 429 -3.92 -3.20 33.62
C ARG A 429 -4.37 -4.26 34.65
N SER A 430 -4.05 -5.54 34.40
CA SER A 430 -4.47 -6.66 35.24
C SER A 430 -3.48 -7.04 36.35
N ASP A 431 -2.18 -6.76 36.17
CA ASP A 431 -1.12 -7.26 37.04
C ASP A 431 -0.58 -6.22 38.04
N ALA A 432 -0.98 -6.35 39.31
CA ALA A 432 -0.32 -5.73 40.47
C ALA A 432 0.76 -6.64 41.10
N ALA A 433 0.94 -7.85 40.59
CA ALA A 433 1.87 -8.84 41.15
C ALA A 433 3.30 -8.67 40.63
N GLY A 434 4.29 -8.84 41.52
CA GLY A 434 5.71 -8.75 41.19
C GLY A 434 6.22 -9.89 40.29
N VAL A 435 7.38 -9.70 39.67
CA VAL A 435 8.00 -10.69 38.79
C VAL A 435 8.40 -11.95 39.58
N PRO A 436 7.91 -13.16 39.22
CA PRO A 436 8.32 -14.39 39.89
C PRO A 436 9.81 -14.68 39.67
N LEU A 437 10.58 -14.74 40.78
CA LEU A 437 12.01 -15.06 40.78
C LEU A 437 12.24 -16.56 40.54
N SER A 438 12.09 -17.01 39.29
CA SER A 438 12.42 -18.38 38.87
C SER A 438 13.81 -18.47 38.24
N SER A 439 14.55 -19.55 38.51
CA SER A 439 15.84 -19.84 37.85
C SER A 439 15.69 -20.65 36.55
N GLU A 440 14.47 -20.78 36.04
CA GLU A 440 14.11 -21.58 34.86
C GLU A 440 13.36 -20.74 33.81
N CYS A 441 13.47 -21.14 32.55
CA CYS A 441 12.72 -20.51 31.47
C CYS A 441 11.22 -20.80 31.61
N GLY A 442 10.38 -19.77 31.71
CA GLY A 442 8.94 -19.92 31.85
C GLY A 442 8.27 -20.72 30.72
N VAL A 443 8.87 -20.72 29.52
CA VAL A 443 8.40 -21.45 28.33
C VAL A 443 8.89 -22.91 28.33
N CYS A 444 10.21 -23.14 28.20
CA CYS A 444 10.74 -24.51 28.01
C CYS A 444 11.18 -25.21 29.30
N LYS A 445 10.99 -24.59 30.47
CA LYS A 445 11.38 -25.07 31.83
C LYS A 445 12.86 -25.42 32.02
N LYS A 446 13.73 -25.15 31.04
CA LYS A 446 15.18 -25.37 31.15
C LYS A 446 15.81 -24.33 32.06
N SER A 447 16.75 -24.76 32.92
CA SER A 447 17.48 -23.87 33.82
C SER A 447 18.24 -22.77 33.07
N LEU A 448 18.11 -21.54 33.57
CA LEU A 448 18.79 -20.34 33.04
C LEU A 448 20.21 -20.19 33.59
N LYS A 449 20.62 -20.98 34.60
CA LYS A 449 21.94 -20.94 35.26
C LYS A 449 23.12 -21.24 34.33
N LYS A 450 22.87 -21.73 33.11
CA LYS A 450 23.88 -22.00 32.06
C LYS A 450 24.02 -20.87 31.02
N LEU A 451 23.23 -19.78 31.09
CA LEU A 451 23.54 -18.59 30.29
C LEU A 451 24.72 -17.86 30.94
N GLY A 452 25.82 -17.73 30.20
CA GLY A 452 27.06 -17.13 30.70
C GLY A 452 26.94 -15.64 31.05
N LEU A 453 27.96 -15.15 31.75
CA LEU A 453 28.09 -13.85 32.44
C LEU A 453 27.85 -12.55 31.63
N LEU A 454 27.36 -12.60 30.39
CA LEU A 454 27.26 -11.44 29.50
C LEU A 454 25.84 -10.86 29.33
N GLN A 455 24.77 -11.58 29.67
CA GLN A 455 23.39 -11.07 29.55
C GLN A 455 22.50 -11.58 30.70
N SER A 456 21.89 -10.67 31.44
CA SER A 456 20.83 -11.00 32.40
C SER A 456 19.57 -11.49 31.67
N PRO A 457 18.83 -12.49 32.21
CA PRO A 457 17.64 -13.00 31.54
C PRO A 457 16.58 -11.91 31.42
N SER A 458 16.15 -11.60 30.20
CA SER A 458 15.05 -10.66 29.98
C SER A 458 13.69 -11.32 30.23
N GLY A 459 12.88 -10.66 31.06
CA GLY A 459 11.47 -11.01 31.26
C GLY A 459 10.64 -10.64 30.03
N CYS A 460 9.63 -11.44 29.71
CA CYS A 460 8.66 -11.09 28.68
C CYS A 460 7.90 -9.82 29.08
N ALA A 461 7.77 -8.85 28.16
CA ALA A 461 7.05 -7.60 28.42
C ALA A 461 5.53 -7.76 28.62
N ILE A 462 4.98 -8.94 28.31
CA ILE A 462 3.57 -9.33 28.50
C ILE A 462 3.44 -10.18 29.77
N CYS A 463 3.84 -11.46 29.73
CA CYS A 463 3.62 -12.39 30.87
C CYS A 463 4.69 -12.35 31.98
N ARG A 464 5.67 -11.45 31.90
CA ARG A 464 6.78 -11.25 32.86
C ARG A 464 7.72 -12.42 33.11
N CYS A 465 7.40 -13.64 32.68
CA CYS A 465 8.26 -14.81 32.83
C CYS A 465 9.66 -14.58 32.24
N LEU A 466 10.70 -15.07 32.93
CA LEU A 466 12.06 -15.10 32.41
C LEU A 466 12.18 -16.11 31.26
N THR A 467 12.98 -15.76 30.26
CA THR A 467 13.10 -16.52 29.02
C THR A 467 14.55 -16.81 28.66
N CYS A 468 14.82 -17.96 28.05
CA CYS A 468 16.10 -18.19 27.38
C CYS A 468 16.04 -17.65 25.94
N ASN A 469 17.21 -17.40 25.34
CA ASN A 469 17.35 -16.77 24.01
C ASN A 469 16.72 -17.58 22.85
N LYS A 470 16.30 -18.83 23.07
CA LYS A 470 15.56 -19.64 22.09
C LYS A 470 14.03 -19.57 22.24
N CYS A 471 13.55 -19.03 23.36
CA CYS A 471 12.13 -18.92 23.68
C CYS A 471 11.64 -17.48 23.73
N ASN A 472 12.47 -16.53 23.28
CA ASN A 472 12.12 -15.13 23.17
C ASN A 472 12.52 -14.53 21.82
N VAL A 473 11.93 -13.38 21.54
CA VAL A 473 12.23 -12.53 20.39
C VAL A 473 12.18 -11.07 20.84
N GLN A 474 13.08 -10.25 20.32
CA GLN A 474 13.00 -8.81 20.49
C GLN A 474 12.12 -8.23 19.38
N LYS A 475 11.09 -7.47 19.76
CA LYS A 475 10.27 -6.68 18.83
C LYS A 475 10.40 -5.22 19.21
N LYS A 476 10.54 -4.37 18.20
CA LYS A 476 10.56 -2.92 18.36
C LYS A 476 9.11 -2.43 18.33
N LEU A 477 8.63 -1.84 19.43
CA LEU A 477 7.28 -1.29 19.52
C LEU A 477 7.30 0.22 19.71
N THR A 478 6.39 0.91 19.03
CA THR A 478 6.09 2.33 19.26
C THR A 478 5.43 2.48 20.62
N VAL A 479 6.08 3.25 21.51
CA VAL A 479 5.59 3.53 22.87
C VAL A 479 5.05 4.95 23.01
N ASP A 480 5.51 5.86 22.17
CA ASP A 480 4.91 7.17 21.99
C ASP A 480 4.97 7.61 20.52
N ALA A 481 3.97 8.41 20.13
CA ALA A 481 3.79 9.01 18.81
C ALA A 481 3.09 10.37 19.03
N SER A 482 3.87 11.36 19.47
CA SER A 482 3.40 12.70 19.85
C SER A 482 3.95 13.76 18.88
N SER A 483 3.15 14.80 18.65
CA SER A 483 3.39 16.01 17.82
C SER A 483 3.92 15.82 16.38
N ASN A 484 5.09 15.21 16.18
CA ASN A 484 5.61 14.65 14.91
C ASN A 484 6.71 13.57 15.12
N GLU A 485 7.09 13.25 16.36
CA GLU A 485 8.14 12.28 16.68
C GLU A 485 7.55 10.92 17.07
N VAL A 486 8.28 9.84 16.78
CA VAL A 486 7.87 8.47 17.16
C VAL A 486 8.99 7.80 17.95
N THR A 487 8.72 7.55 19.23
CA THR A 487 9.63 6.81 20.11
C THR A 487 9.31 5.33 20.05
N GLN A 488 10.27 4.55 19.56
CA GLN A 488 10.21 3.10 19.54
C GLN A 488 11.19 2.48 20.55
N LYS A 489 10.73 1.48 21.31
CA LYS A 489 11.56 0.72 22.25
C LYS A 489 11.67 -0.74 21.83
N ASN A 490 12.87 -1.30 21.91
CA ASN A 490 13.10 -2.74 21.77
C ASN A 490 12.64 -3.43 23.06
N LEU A 491 11.66 -4.33 22.97
CA LEU A 491 11.10 -5.08 24.09
C LEU A 491 11.24 -6.58 23.81
N THR A 492 11.47 -7.37 24.85
CA THR A 492 11.57 -8.83 24.73
C THR A 492 10.21 -9.47 24.97
N PHE A 493 9.80 -10.40 24.11
CA PHE A 493 8.58 -11.17 24.24
C PHE A 493 8.88 -12.67 24.17
N CYS A 494 8.17 -13.48 24.95
CA CYS A 494 8.25 -14.92 24.81
C CYS A 494 7.49 -15.36 23.54
N LEU A 495 7.90 -16.46 22.91
CA LEU A 495 7.24 -16.96 21.70
C LEU A 495 5.72 -17.21 21.89
N PRO A 496 5.24 -17.78 23.01
CA PRO A 496 3.80 -17.95 23.26
C PRO A 496 3.00 -16.65 23.19
N CYS A 497 3.42 -15.56 23.86
CA CYS A 497 2.68 -14.29 23.81
C CYS A 497 2.73 -13.60 22.44
N VAL A 498 3.75 -13.88 21.61
CA VAL A 498 3.78 -13.39 20.22
C VAL A 498 2.81 -14.16 19.33
N LEU A 499 2.70 -15.49 19.52
CA LEU A 499 1.73 -16.32 18.82
C LEU A 499 0.29 -16.00 19.24
N GLU A 500 0.06 -15.83 20.55
CA GLU A 500 -1.20 -15.35 21.14
C GLU A 500 -1.60 -14.01 20.50
N ALA A 501 -0.73 -13.00 20.55
CA ALA A 501 -0.99 -11.69 19.94
C ALA A 501 -1.28 -11.77 18.44
N LYS A 502 -0.55 -12.61 17.69
CA LYS A 502 -0.79 -12.79 16.24
C LYS A 502 -2.19 -13.38 15.97
N GLY A 503 -2.63 -14.31 16.81
CA GLY A 503 -3.91 -15.03 16.67
C GLY A 503 -5.16 -14.26 17.12
N LEU A 504 -5.02 -13.08 17.73
CA LEU A 504 -6.18 -12.24 18.07
C LEU A 504 -6.85 -11.70 16.78
N ALA A 505 -8.18 -11.59 16.76
CA ALA A 505 -8.88 -11.02 15.62
C ALA A 505 -8.56 -9.53 15.48
N ALA A 506 -8.26 -9.09 14.25
CA ALA A 506 -7.88 -7.71 13.99
C ALA A 506 -9.09 -6.77 14.15
N TRP A 507 -10.28 -7.22 13.72
CA TRP A 507 -11.56 -6.53 13.90
C TRP A 507 -11.89 -6.25 15.39
N GLU A 508 -11.85 -7.29 16.24
CA GLU A 508 -12.17 -7.17 17.68
C GLU A 508 -11.26 -6.19 18.41
N ILE A 509 -9.96 -6.19 18.08
CA ILE A 509 -8.99 -5.25 18.65
C ILE A 509 -9.28 -3.83 18.18
N ALA A 510 -9.60 -3.64 16.90
CA ALA A 510 -9.91 -2.33 16.34
C ALA A 510 -11.17 -1.74 17.01
N ALA A 511 -12.28 -2.48 17.06
CA ALA A 511 -13.51 -2.08 17.76
C ALA A 511 -13.27 -1.83 19.27
N SER A 512 -12.54 -2.71 19.96
CA SER A 512 -12.20 -2.52 21.38
C SER A 512 -11.30 -1.31 21.66
N SER A 513 -10.53 -0.88 20.65
CA SER A 513 -9.69 0.32 20.75
C SER A 513 -10.49 1.61 20.61
N LEU A 514 -11.70 1.58 20.06
CA LEU A 514 -12.63 2.72 20.00
C LEU A 514 -13.37 2.90 21.33
N ARG A 515 -13.67 1.80 22.04
CA ARG A 515 -14.26 1.82 23.40
C ARG A 515 -13.34 2.33 24.51
N SER A 516 -12.04 2.47 24.22
CA SER A 516 -11.03 2.90 25.20
C SER A 516 -10.80 4.41 25.11
N PRO A 517 -11.19 5.22 26.12
CA PRO A 517 -10.96 6.67 26.12
C PRO A 517 -9.48 7.05 26.25
#